data_AF-A0A348V5Y2-F1
#
_entry.id   AF-A0A348V5Y2-F1
#
_cell.length_a   1.000
_cell.length_b   1.000
_cell.length_c   1.000
_cell.angle_alpha   90.00
_cell.angle_beta   90.00
_cell.angle_gamma   90.00
#
_symmetry.space_group_name_H-M   'P 1'
#
loop_
_entity.id
_entity.type
_entity.pdbx_description
1 polymer ?
#
loop_
_entity_poly.entity_id
_entity_poly.type
_entity_poly.pdbx_seq_one_letter_code
_entity_poly.pdbx_strand_id
1 'polypeptide(L)'
;VANSGGYRGAGKSTNYERTVSVISIATFREITQIDVDLNLHRIKTDSRGDLWVSSRSDYRDSPSRLYFIDHRKQAVTDTIDLPVSNFAITGDSLYLIGMGELAQRADYFSIVNTATREVVNSGFITDGTDKGLETPYGITVHTETRDIYITDAGDYINPGYLYRFNREGKKIWSVQTGDIPAHFVFLPKNINMSPL
;
A
#
# COMPACT_ATOMS: atom_id res chain seq x y z
N VAL A 1 13.69 1.52 -7.03
CA VAL A 1 12.48 1.63 -7.90
C VAL A 1 11.87 0.25 -7.97
N ALA A 2 10.56 0.10 -7.73
CA ALA A 2 9.89 -1.20 -7.89
C ALA A 2 9.42 -1.34 -9.34
N ASN A 3 9.93 -2.33 -10.04
CA ASN A 3 9.71 -2.51 -11.47
C ASN A 3 8.55 -3.49 -11.70
N SER A 4 7.51 -3.04 -12.41
CA SER A 4 6.32 -3.83 -12.67
C SER A 4 6.25 -4.38 -14.09
N GLY A 5 6.96 -3.78 -15.05
CA GLY A 5 6.74 -3.97 -16.48
C GLY A 5 5.46 -3.31 -17.02
N GLY A 6 4.66 -2.67 -16.16
CA GLY A 6 3.42 -1.97 -16.54
C GLY A 6 2.44 -2.85 -17.29
N TYR A 7 1.78 -2.29 -18.31
CA TYR A 7 0.81 -3.00 -19.14
C TYR A 7 1.41 -4.03 -20.10
N ARG A 8 2.74 -4.22 -20.13
CA ARG A 8 3.36 -5.21 -21.02
C ARG A 8 2.92 -6.64 -20.70
N GLY A 9 2.59 -6.90 -19.42
CA GLY A 9 2.03 -8.16 -18.93
C GLY A 9 0.50 -8.28 -19.07
N ALA A 10 -0.21 -7.23 -19.49
CA ALA A 10 -1.66 -7.28 -19.62
C ALA A 10 -2.06 -8.32 -20.70
N GLY A 11 -2.74 -9.38 -20.27
CA GLY A 11 -3.12 -10.51 -21.13
C GLY A 11 -2.07 -11.61 -21.31
N LYS A 12 -0.81 -11.41 -20.90
CA LYS A 12 0.26 -12.42 -20.94
C LYS A 12 1.19 -12.27 -19.73
N SER A 13 1.12 -13.21 -18.78
CA SER A 13 1.90 -13.19 -17.52
C SER A 13 3.41 -13.14 -17.71
N THR A 14 3.94 -13.53 -18.87
CA THR A 14 5.38 -13.63 -19.16
C THR A 14 6.13 -12.29 -19.25
N ASN A 15 5.43 -11.16 -19.28
CA ASN A 15 6.04 -9.84 -19.57
C ASN A 15 6.03 -8.88 -18.38
N TYR A 16 5.58 -9.29 -17.20
CA TYR A 16 5.76 -8.50 -15.99
C TYR A 16 7.23 -8.51 -15.57
N GLU A 17 7.74 -7.36 -15.13
CA GLU A 17 9.04 -7.29 -14.47
C GLU A 17 8.89 -7.73 -13.01
N ARG A 18 10.02 -8.07 -12.37
CA ARG A 18 10.01 -8.68 -11.03
C ARG A 18 11.06 -8.16 -10.06
N THR A 19 11.70 -7.04 -10.39
CA THR A 19 12.88 -6.57 -9.67
C THR A 19 12.69 -5.22 -9.00
N VAL A 20 13.49 -4.98 -7.96
CA VAL A 20 13.70 -3.64 -7.40
C VAL A 20 15.06 -3.12 -7.85
N SER A 21 15.08 -2.05 -8.64
CA SER A 21 16.33 -1.36 -9.01
C SER A 21 16.86 -0.53 -7.86
N VAL A 22 18.15 -0.71 -7.56
CA VAL A 22 18.91 0.14 -6.65
C VAL A 22 19.58 1.24 -7.46
N ILE A 23 19.27 2.50 -7.14
CA ILE A 23 19.77 3.66 -7.87
C ILE A 23 20.78 4.41 -7.00
N SER A 24 21.96 4.67 -7.56
CA SER A 24 22.93 5.57 -6.93
C SER A 24 22.43 7.01 -7.03
N ILE A 25 22.26 7.70 -5.91
CA ILE A 25 21.88 9.12 -5.88
C ILE A 25 22.97 10.01 -6.50
N ALA A 26 24.25 9.67 -6.28
CA ALA A 26 25.36 10.48 -6.76
C ALA A 26 25.50 10.50 -8.28
N THR A 27 25.12 9.40 -8.94
CA THR A 27 25.27 9.24 -10.40
C THR A 27 23.95 9.18 -11.14
N PHE A 28 22.84 9.02 -10.42
CA PHE A 28 21.50 8.78 -10.95
C PHE A 28 21.46 7.59 -11.93
N ARG A 29 22.22 6.53 -11.62
CA ARG A 29 22.31 5.30 -12.41
C ARG A 29 21.91 4.10 -11.57
N GLU A 30 21.33 3.11 -12.24
CA GLU A 30 21.12 1.79 -11.65
C GLU A 30 22.47 1.12 -11.37
N ILE A 31 22.61 0.59 -10.15
CA ILE A 31 23.83 -0.11 -9.73
C ILE A 31 23.61 -1.62 -9.62
N THR A 32 22.39 -2.05 -9.27
CA THR A 32 22.01 -3.46 -9.19
C THR A 32 20.49 -3.58 -9.17
N GLN A 33 20.01 -4.82 -9.30
CA GLN A 33 18.61 -5.19 -9.16
C GLN A 33 18.48 -6.30 -8.12
N ILE A 34 17.42 -6.21 -7.32
CA ILE A 34 17.03 -7.23 -6.34
C ILE A 34 15.86 -8.00 -6.95
N ASP A 35 15.97 -9.33 -7.09
CA ASP A 35 14.84 -10.17 -7.51
C ASP A 35 13.81 -10.26 -6.38
N VAL A 36 12.53 -10.07 -6.71
CA VAL A 36 11.43 -10.07 -5.74
C VAL A 36 10.31 -10.97 -6.25
N ASP A 37 9.37 -10.42 -7.02
CA ASP A 37 8.27 -11.14 -7.61
C ASP A 37 7.62 -10.30 -8.72
N LEU A 38 6.82 -10.93 -9.57
CA LEU A 38 6.19 -10.30 -10.72
C LEU A 38 5.33 -9.08 -10.33
N ASN A 39 5.31 -8.06 -11.18
CA ASN A 39 4.33 -6.98 -11.14
C ASN A 39 4.29 -6.23 -9.79
N LEU A 40 5.45 -5.72 -9.38
CA LEU A 40 5.58 -4.95 -8.14
C LEU A 40 4.76 -3.64 -8.21
N HIS A 41 4.12 -3.24 -7.11
CA HIS A 41 3.19 -2.10 -7.11
C HIS A 41 3.60 -1.00 -6.13
N ARG A 42 3.72 -1.32 -4.84
CA ARG A 42 4.06 -0.34 -3.81
C ARG A 42 5.39 -0.71 -3.17
N ILE A 43 6.20 0.30 -2.83
CA ILE A 43 7.43 0.14 -2.06
C ILE A 43 7.51 1.27 -1.03
N LYS A 44 7.72 0.94 0.25
CA LYS A 44 7.91 1.93 1.33
C LYS A 44 8.96 1.45 2.30
N THR A 45 9.64 2.39 2.95
CA THR A 45 10.63 2.07 3.99
C THR A 45 9.98 2.14 5.37
N ASP A 46 10.42 1.28 6.29
CA ASP A 46 10.09 1.40 7.70
C ASP A 46 11.14 2.22 8.47
N SER A 47 10.94 2.35 9.79
CA SER A 47 11.82 3.12 10.68
C SER A 47 13.24 2.54 10.81
N ARG A 48 13.47 1.29 10.40
CA ARG A 48 14.78 0.60 10.45
C ARG A 48 15.52 0.67 9.11
N GLY A 49 14.89 1.24 8.09
CA GLY A 49 15.45 1.38 6.74
C GLY A 49 15.16 0.20 5.82
N ASP A 50 14.46 -0.83 6.31
CA ASP A 50 14.07 -1.97 5.49
C ASP A 50 12.90 -1.61 4.56
N LEU A 51 12.77 -2.34 3.46
CA LEU A 51 11.80 -2.03 2.41
C LEU A 51 10.68 -3.07 2.38
N TRP A 52 9.46 -2.57 2.39
CA TRP A 52 8.23 -3.35 2.25
C TRP A 52 7.73 -3.17 0.82
N VAL A 53 7.50 -4.26 0.10
CA VAL A 53 7.15 -4.23 -1.33
C VAL A 53 5.92 -5.09 -1.59
N SER A 54 4.87 -4.55 -2.19
CA SER A 54 3.73 -5.35 -2.63
C SER A 54 3.87 -5.79 -4.08
N SER A 55 3.46 -7.02 -4.37
CA SER A 55 3.30 -7.56 -5.72
C SER A 55 1.82 -7.74 -6.04
N ARG A 56 1.42 -7.45 -7.27
CA ARG A 56 0.09 -7.81 -7.82
C ARG A 56 0.10 -9.17 -8.51
N SER A 57 1.26 -9.79 -8.63
CA SER A 57 1.50 -11.05 -9.30
C SER A 57 0.96 -11.07 -10.74
N ASP A 58 0.53 -12.25 -11.22
CA ASP A 58 0.14 -12.50 -12.61
C ASP A 58 -1.37 -12.36 -12.90
N TYR A 59 -2.18 -12.05 -11.88
CA TYR A 59 -3.66 -12.04 -11.95
C TYR A 59 -4.26 -13.39 -12.39
N ARG A 60 -3.59 -14.50 -12.13
CA ARG A 60 -4.05 -15.85 -12.51
C ARG A 60 -3.79 -16.83 -11.39
N ASP A 61 -2.64 -17.50 -11.45
CA ASP A 61 -2.35 -18.68 -10.64
C ASP A 61 -1.61 -18.32 -9.35
N SER A 62 -1.01 -17.13 -9.29
CA SER A 62 -0.19 -16.69 -8.16
C SER A 62 -0.85 -15.55 -7.38
N PRO A 63 -0.92 -15.65 -6.03
CA PRO A 63 -1.53 -14.60 -5.23
C PRO A 63 -0.62 -13.38 -5.08
N SER A 64 -1.24 -12.23 -4.83
CA SER A 64 -0.55 -11.03 -4.35
C SER A 64 0.05 -11.29 -2.96
N ARG A 65 1.26 -10.78 -2.73
CA ARG A 65 1.99 -10.89 -1.45
C ARG A 65 2.70 -9.60 -1.07
N LEU A 66 3.07 -9.51 0.20
CA LEU A 66 3.93 -8.47 0.75
C LEU A 66 5.33 -9.04 1.01
N TYR A 67 6.34 -8.45 0.40
CA TYR A 67 7.74 -8.84 0.48
C TYR A 67 8.51 -7.89 1.39
N PHE A 68 9.48 -8.43 2.13
CA PHE A 68 10.37 -7.67 2.97
C PHE A 68 11.82 -7.79 2.45
N ILE A 69 12.42 -6.65 2.10
CA ILE A 69 13.81 -6.55 1.66
C ILE A 69 14.63 -5.94 2.80
N ASP A 70 15.62 -6.71 3.25
CA ASP A 70 16.62 -6.26 4.22
C ASP A 70 17.59 -5.29 3.53
N HIS A 71 17.66 -4.06 4.02
CA HIS A 71 18.45 -3.01 3.36
C HIS A 71 19.96 -3.28 3.36
N ARG A 72 20.47 -4.04 4.34
CA ARG A 72 21.89 -4.36 4.47
C ARG A 72 22.27 -5.53 3.58
N LYS A 73 21.41 -6.55 3.53
CA LYS A 73 21.60 -7.73 2.69
C LYS A 73 21.25 -7.48 1.23
N GLN A 74 20.46 -6.43 0.96
CA GLN A 74 19.90 -6.13 -0.36
C GLN A 74 19.21 -7.33 -0.99
N ALA A 75 18.41 -8.04 -0.19
CA ALA A 75 17.73 -9.25 -0.60
C ALA A 75 16.37 -9.36 0.08
N VAL A 76 15.43 -10.02 -0.58
CA VAL A 76 14.19 -10.49 0.07
C VAL A 76 14.59 -11.47 1.17
N THR A 77 14.13 -11.21 2.39
CA THR A 77 14.38 -12.12 3.53
C THR A 77 13.11 -12.69 4.14
N ASP A 78 11.94 -12.20 3.68
CA ASP A 78 10.66 -12.66 4.17
C ASP A 78 9.52 -12.27 3.24
N THR A 79 8.39 -12.93 3.45
CA THR A 79 7.14 -12.67 2.74
C THR A 79 5.95 -12.91 3.65
N ILE A 80 4.91 -12.10 3.53
CA ILE A 80 3.61 -12.31 4.15
C ILE A 80 2.61 -12.63 3.03
N ASP A 81 1.93 -13.76 3.17
CA ASP A 81 0.90 -14.23 2.23
C ASP A 81 -0.43 -13.49 2.46
N LEU A 82 -0.39 -12.18 2.19
CA LEU A 82 -1.56 -11.30 2.20
C LEU A 82 -1.67 -10.56 0.86
N PRO A 83 -2.87 -10.44 0.30
CA PRO A 83 -3.08 -9.57 -0.85
C PRO A 83 -2.87 -8.12 -0.43
N VAL A 84 -2.08 -7.35 -1.19
CA VAL A 84 -1.79 -5.94 -0.86
C VAL A 84 -1.91 -5.05 -2.10
N SER A 85 -3.01 -4.30 -2.17
CA SER A 85 -3.23 -3.30 -3.22
C SER A 85 -2.59 -1.96 -2.86
N ASN A 86 -2.63 -1.57 -1.59
CA ASN A 86 -2.01 -0.35 -1.08
C ASN A 86 -1.70 -0.47 0.41
N PHE A 87 -0.76 0.33 0.92
CA PHE A 87 -0.45 0.34 2.34
C PHE A 87 0.21 1.64 2.79
N ALA A 88 0.18 1.89 4.10
CA ALA A 88 0.86 2.99 4.76
C ALA A 88 1.60 2.48 5.99
N ILE A 89 2.76 3.06 6.30
CA ILE A 89 3.56 2.71 7.49
C ILE A 89 3.55 3.91 8.42
N THR A 90 3.32 3.67 9.71
CA THR A 90 3.43 4.68 10.76
C THR A 90 3.94 4.03 12.05
N GLY A 91 5.09 4.49 12.55
CA GLY A 91 5.81 3.74 13.60
C GLY A 91 6.12 2.31 13.13
N ASP A 92 5.83 1.33 13.98
CA ASP A 92 6.01 -0.09 13.66
C ASP A 92 4.75 -0.75 13.05
N SER A 93 3.74 0.03 12.67
CA SER A 93 2.50 -0.49 12.11
C SER A 93 2.42 -0.21 10.60
N LEU A 94 2.26 -1.27 9.81
CA LEU A 94 1.93 -1.23 8.39
C LEU A 94 0.45 -1.54 8.23
N TYR A 95 -0.33 -0.52 7.90
CA TYR A 95 -1.75 -0.62 7.60
C TYR A 95 -1.93 -0.89 6.11
N LEU A 96 -2.61 -1.97 5.75
CA LEU A 96 -2.79 -2.36 4.36
C LEU A 96 -4.24 -2.44 3.95
N ILE A 97 -4.46 -2.20 2.66
CA ILE A 97 -5.66 -2.57 1.93
C ILE A 97 -5.34 -3.82 1.10
N GLY A 98 -6.10 -4.89 1.31
CA GLY A 98 -6.09 -6.08 0.48
C GLY A 98 -7.19 -6.01 -0.56
N MET A 99 -6.82 -5.87 -1.84
CA MET A 99 -7.77 -5.97 -2.97
C MET A 99 -7.11 -6.78 -4.09
N GLY A 100 -7.84 -7.72 -4.66
CA GLY A 100 -7.39 -8.60 -5.73
C GLY A 100 -8.38 -9.76 -5.93
N GLU A 101 -8.27 -10.49 -7.05
CA GLU A 101 -9.24 -11.54 -7.41
C GLU A 101 -9.37 -12.65 -6.36
N LEU A 102 -8.29 -12.94 -5.64
CA LEU A 102 -8.23 -13.98 -4.61
C LEU A 102 -8.38 -13.43 -3.19
N ALA A 103 -8.55 -12.11 -3.02
CA ALA A 103 -8.62 -11.50 -1.70
C ALA A 103 -9.98 -11.78 -1.05
N GLN A 104 -9.99 -12.33 0.17
CA GLN A 104 -11.22 -12.43 0.95
C GLN A 104 -11.51 -11.09 1.62
N ARG A 105 -12.79 -10.76 1.80
CA ARG A 105 -13.19 -9.49 2.42
C ARG A 105 -12.63 -9.30 3.83
N ALA A 106 -12.39 -10.39 4.56
CA ALA A 106 -11.74 -10.38 5.87
C ALA A 106 -10.28 -9.88 5.83
N ASP A 107 -9.60 -10.03 4.69
CA ASP A 107 -8.20 -9.63 4.50
C ASP A 107 -8.06 -8.21 3.98
N TYR A 108 -9.17 -7.52 3.69
CA TYR A 108 -9.15 -6.19 3.07
C TYR A 108 -8.49 -5.15 3.95
N PHE A 109 -8.51 -5.30 5.27
CA PHE A 109 -7.96 -4.32 6.19
C PHE A 109 -7.15 -5.01 7.26
N SER A 110 -5.82 -5.01 7.12
CA SER A 110 -4.94 -5.65 8.09
C SER A 110 -3.86 -4.69 8.59
N ILE A 111 -3.31 -5.01 9.77
CA ILE A 111 -2.11 -4.36 10.31
C ILE A 111 -1.03 -5.41 10.47
N VAL A 112 0.13 -5.13 9.88
CA VAL A 112 1.36 -5.90 10.07
C VAL A 112 2.28 -5.12 11.01
N ASN A 113 2.86 -5.80 11.99
CA ASN A 113 3.94 -5.24 12.79
C ASN A 113 5.23 -5.33 11.98
N THR A 114 5.87 -4.20 11.69
CA THR A 114 7.06 -4.17 10.83
C THR A 114 8.34 -4.64 11.55
N ALA A 115 8.35 -4.69 12.88
CA ALA A 115 9.46 -5.24 13.65
C ALA A 115 9.40 -6.77 13.74
N THR A 116 8.22 -7.34 14.00
CA THR A 116 8.04 -8.81 14.11
C THR A 116 7.66 -9.48 12.80
N ARG A 117 7.19 -8.71 11.81
CA ARG A 117 6.66 -9.16 10.51
C ARG A 117 5.39 -10.02 10.62
N GLU A 118 4.66 -9.86 11.71
CA GLU A 118 3.43 -10.61 11.97
C GLU A 118 2.19 -9.79 11.66
N VAL A 119 1.13 -10.44 11.19
CA VAL A 119 -0.21 -9.87 11.11
C VAL A 119 -0.77 -9.77 12.53
N VAL A 120 -0.96 -8.56 13.03
CA VAL A 120 -1.41 -8.29 14.41
C VAL A 120 -2.88 -7.88 14.49
N ASN A 121 -3.51 -7.61 13.34
CA ASN A 121 -4.93 -7.29 13.22
C ASN A 121 -5.43 -7.59 11.80
N SER A 122 -6.62 -8.19 11.68
CA SER A 122 -7.31 -8.50 10.40
C SER A 122 -8.73 -7.96 10.44
N GLY A 123 -8.85 -6.63 10.45
CA GLY A 123 -10.12 -5.91 10.44
C GLY A 123 -10.04 -4.63 11.29
N PHE A 124 -9.20 -3.66 10.90
CA PHE A 124 -8.99 -2.47 11.74
C PHE A 124 -10.12 -1.44 11.64
N ILE A 125 -11.11 -1.62 10.76
CA ILE A 125 -12.36 -0.84 10.74
C ILE A 125 -13.38 -1.60 11.59
N THR A 126 -13.86 -0.98 12.68
CA THR A 126 -14.53 -1.72 13.77
C THR A 126 -16.02 -1.42 13.93
N ASP A 127 -16.55 -0.46 13.17
CA ASP A 127 -17.95 -0.01 13.28
C ASP A 127 -18.86 -0.52 12.15
N GLY A 128 -18.34 -1.38 11.27
CA GLY A 128 -19.09 -1.94 10.13
C GLY A 128 -19.10 -1.05 8.88
N THR A 129 -18.42 0.10 8.89
CA THR A 129 -18.30 0.98 7.70
C THR A 129 -17.64 0.26 6.51
N ASP A 130 -16.72 -0.67 6.77
CA ASP A 130 -16.03 -1.50 5.79
C ASP A 130 -16.98 -2.22 4.83
N LYS A 131 -18.18 -2.60 5.30
CA LYS A 131 -19.19 -3.29 4.49
C LYS A 131 -19.77 -2.41 3.38
N GLY A 132 -19.75 -1.10 3.58
CA GLY A 132 -20.24 -0.11 2.62
C GLY A 132 -19.15 0.44 1.69
N LEU A 133 -17.88 0.08 1.89
CA LEU A 133 -16.82 0.45 0.97
C LEU A 133 -16.88 -0.46 -0.26
N GLU A 134 -16.88 0.16 -1.44
CA GLU A 134 -16.96 -0.54 -2.72
C GLU A 134 -15.57 -0.92 -3.22
N THR A 135 -14.70 0.09 -3.40
CA THR A 135 -13.33 -0.07 -3.87
C THR A 135 -12.37 0.78 -3.03
N PRO A 136 -11.98 0.31 -1.82
CA PRO A 136 -10.90 0.93 -1.06
C PRO A 136 -9.61 0.99 -1.90
N TYR A 137 -9.04 2.18 -2.06
CA TYR A 137 -8.01 2.43 -3.08
C TYR A 137 -6.76 3.10 -2.53
N GLY A 138 -6.93 4.17 -1.75
CA GLY A 138 -5.85 4.87 -1.06
C GLY A 138 -5.92 4.63 0.45
N ILE A 139 -4.74 4.62 1.09
CA ILE A 139 -4.63 4.60 2.55
C ILE A 139 -3.47 5.50 3.01
N THR A 140 -3.70 6.24 4.09
CA THR A 140 -2.65 6.90 4.88
C THR A 140 -3.05 6.91 6.35
N VAL A 141 -2.08 7.11 7.25
CA VAL A 141 -2.33 7.21 8.70
C VAL A 141 -1.60 8.42 9.25
N HIS A 142 -2.32 9.26 9.99
CA HIS A 142 -1.74 10.44 10.62
C HIS A 142 -0.73 10.02 11.70
N THR A 143 0.49 10.56 11.67
CA THR A 143 1.59 10.12 12.54
C THR A 143 1.33 10.40 14.02
N GLU A 144 0.68 11.52 14.34
CA GLU A 144 0.39 11.90 15.74
C GLU A 144 -0.91 11.30 16.27
N THR A 145 -2.06 11.61 15.64
CA THR A 145 -3.37 11.15 16.12
C THR A 145 -3.61 9.65 15.89
N ARG A 146 -2.88 9.04 14.94
CA ARG A 146 -3.12 7.69 14.43
C ARG A 146 -4.48 7.51 13.77
N ASP A 147 -5.12 8.60 13.38
CA ASP A 147 -6.33 8.52 12.54
C ASP A 147 -5.98 7.91 11.19
N ILE A 148 -6.87 7.04 10.72
CA ILE A 148 -6.70 6.29 9.48
C ILE A 148 -7.56 6.96 8.41
N TYR A 149 -6.97 7.23 7.26
CA TYR A 149 -7.66 7.83 6.12
C TYR A 149 -7.67 6.82 4.99
N ILE A 150 -8.86 6.54 4.48
CA ILE A 150 -9.08 5.62 3.36
C ILE A 150 -9.87 6.35 2.30
N THR A 151 -9.45 6.20 1.05
CA THR A 151 -10.27 6.61 -0.09
C THR A 151 -10.94 5.42 -0.73
N ASP A 152 -12.18 5.62 -1.13
CA ASP A 152 -12.98 4.68 -1.90
C ASP A 152 -13.16 5.23 -3.32
N ALA A 153 -12.73 4.46 -4.31
CA ALA A 153 -12.83 4.82 -5.71
C ALA A 153 -14.21 4.51 -6.32
N GLY A 154 -15.10 3.84 -5.58
CA GLY A 154 -16.42 3.45 -6.07
C GLY A 154 -16.30 2.55 -7.30
N ASP A 155 -16.98 2.94 -8.37
CA ASP A 155 -17.05 2.23 -9.65
C ASP A 155 -15.97 2.66 -10.67
N TYR A 156 -15.01 3.48 -10.24
CA TYR A 156 -13.98 4.12 -11.09
C TYR A 156 -14.50 5.10 -12.14
N ILE A 157 -15.77 5.47 -12.09
CA ILE A 157 -16.42 6.37 -13.05
C ILE A 157 -16.95 7.62 -12.33
N ASN A 158 -17.66 7.41 -11.22
CA ASN A 158 -18.25 8.49 -10.44
C ASN A 158 -17.28 9.00 -9.36
N PRO A 159 -17.49 10.24 -8.85
CA PRO A 159 -16.65 10.76 -7.79
C PRO A 159 -16.65 9.87 -6.55
N GLY A 160 -15.44 9.57 -6.07
CA GLY A 160 -15.23 8.71 -4.92
C GLY A 160 -15.45 9.41 -3.58
N TYR A 161 -15.02 8.74 -2.51
CA TYR A 161 -15.13 9.25 -1.14
C TYR A 161 -13.80 9.17 -0.40
N LEU A 162 -13.60 10.11 0.53
CA LEU A 162 -12.58 10.07 1.56
C LEU A 162 -13.27 9.80 2.90
N TYR A 163 -12.80 8.78 3.62
CA TYR A 163 -13.20 8.44 4.98
C TYR A 163 -12.06 8.71 5.95
N ARG A 164 -12.39 9.28 7.11
CA ARG A 164 -11.49 9.36 8.27
C ARG A 164 -12.04 8.49 9.38
N PHE A 165 -11.21 7.59 9.89
CA PHE A 165 -11.45 6.77 11.06
C PHE A 165 -10.53 7.21 12.20
N ASN A 166 -11.00 7.09 13.43
CA ASN A 166 -10.11 7.22 14.59
C ASN A 166 -9.17 6.00 14.68
N ARG A 167 -8.20 6.05 15.58
CA ARG A 167 -7.24 4.95 15.79
C ARG A 167 -7.89 3.64 16.25
N GLU A 168 -9.11 3.69 16.79
CA GLU A 168 -9.90 2.53 17.18
C GLU A 168 -10.75 1.96 16.01
N GLY A 169 -10.63 2.53 14.80
CA GLY A 169 -11.30 2.00 13.61
C GLY A 169 -12.73 2.48 13.41
N LYS A 170 -13.20 3.47 14.17
CA LYS A 170 -14.55 4.04 14.05
C LYS A 170 -14.54 5.27 13.16
N LYS A 171 -15.50 5.35 12.24
CA LYS A 171 -15.64 6.48 11.32
C LYS A 171 -15.93 7.76 12.10
N ILE A 172 -15.11 8.78 11.84
CA ILE A 172 -15.32 10.14 12.34
C ILE A 172 -16.17 10.92 11.34
N TRP A 173 -15.78 10.90 10.07
CA TRP A 173 -16.50 11.58 8.98
C TRP A 173 -16.14 10.98 7.62
N SER A 174 -16.92 11.32 6.61
CA SER A 174 -16.62 11.08 5.20
C SER A 174 -16.99 12.29 4.35
N VAL A 175 -16.32 12.46 3.20
CA VAL A 175 -16.58 13.54 2.24
C VAL A 175 -16.42 13.01 0.82
N GLN A 176 -17.29 13.45 -0.10
CA GLN A 176 -17.14 13.15 -1.52
C GLN A 176 -15.92 13.88 -2.08
N THR A 177 -15.17 13.22 -2.95
CA THR A 177 -13.96 13.77 -3.59
C THR A 177 -14.22 13.99 -5.09
N GLY A 178 -13.16 14.03 -5.91
CA GLY A 178 -13.27 13.79 -7.36
C GLY A 178 -13.16 12.29 -7.69
N ASP A 179 -12.87 12.00 -8.95
CA ASP A 179 -12.80 10.64 -9.47
C ASP A 179 -11.52 9.91 -9.02
N ILE A 180 -11.67 8.65 -8.65
CA ILE A 180 -10.57 7.72 -8.28
C ILE A 180 -9.56 8.34 -7.28
N PRO A 181 -10.02 8.80 -6.10
CA PRO A 181 -9.12 9.33 -5.08
C PRO A 181 -8.14 8.26 -4.58
N ALA A 182 -6.83 8.53 -4.62
CA ALA A 182 -5.80 7.49 -4.41
C ALA A 182 -4.61 7.89 -3.53
N HIS A 183 -4.35 9.19 -3.38
CA HIS A 183 -3.11 9.71 -2.83
C HIS A 183 -3.36 10.81 -1.80
N PHE A 184 -2.44 10.93 -0.85
CA PHE A 184 -2.56 11.80 0.31
C PHE A 184 -1.25 12.53 0.58
N VAL A 185 -1.38 13.73 1.12
CA VAL A 185 -0.29 14.45 1.77
C VAL A 185 -0.85 15.18 2.99
N PHE A 186 -0.16 15.08 4.12
CA PHE A 186 -0.47 15.91 5.28
C PHE A 186 0.32 17.20 5.18
N LEU A 187 -0.39 18.32 5.26
CA LEU A 187 0.26 19.63 5.35
C LEU A 187 0.55 19.95 6.82
N PRO A 188 1.77 20.40 7.17
CA PRO A 188 2.04 20.99 8.46
C PRO A 188 1.07 22.13 8.75
N LYS A 189 0.64 22.23 10.01
CA LYS A 189 -0.34 23.23 10.48
C LYS A 189 0.04 24.69 10.17
N ASN A 190 1.31 24.96 9.89
CA ASN A 190 1.85 26.31 9.69
C ASN A 190 2.36 26.59 8.26
N ILE A 191 1.97 25.82 7.25
CA ILE A 191 2.27 26.25 5.86
C ILE A 191 1.28 27.35 5.47
N ASN A 192 1.71 28.60 5.58
CA ASN A 192 1.14 29.68 4.77
C ASN A 192 1.49 29.39 3.31
N MET A 193 0.60 28.69 2.59
CA MET A 193 0.69 28.64 1.15
C MET A 193 0.29 30.01 0.62
N SER A 194 1.29 30.84 0.28
CA SER A 194 1.05 31.94 -0.65
C SER A 194 0.47 31.33 -1.94
N PRO A 195 -0.65 31.85 -2.48
CA PRO A 195 -1.17 31.36 -3.74
C PRO A 195 -0.09 31.49 -4.81
N LEU A 196 0.12 30.40 -5.56
CA LEU A 196 0.90 30.41 -6.80
C LEU A 196 0.27 31.36 -7.83
#